data_AF-A0A4R1RA66-F1
#
_entry.id   AF-A0A4R1RA66-F1
#
_cell.length_a   1.000
_cell.length_b   1.000
_cell.length_c   1.000
_cell.angle_alpha   90.00
_cell.angle_beta   90.00
_cell.angle_gamma   90.00
#
_symmetry.space_group_name_H-M   'P 1'
#
loop_
_entity.id
_entity.type
_entity.pdbx_description
1 polymer ?
#
loop_
_entity_poly.entity_id
_entity_poly.type
_entity_poly.pdbx_seq_one_letter_code
_entity_poly.pdbx_strand_id
1 'polypeptide(L)'
;MKKQFLLLFLFVTISNYGQMAVTDVTANETLATQLTTSTNQLAQLEKSYQVLKEAEEKYQKINSIVTSVYKIGEIIELQREAIENINIVRNNKKSADNPNLLENMNHILLSINQRVNTISNVLKEGFFNMSDKERIDMFKSERSAIFFQVSKTRGYANTYRIRN
;
A
#
# COMPACT_ATOMS: atom_id res chain seq x y z
N MET A 1 -19.63 -53.20 0.11
CA MET A 1 -18.35 -52.50 0.40
C MET A 1 -18.29 -51.12 -0.26
N LYS A 2 -19.18 -50.17 0.06
CA LYS A 2 -19.10 -48.79 -0.49
C LYS A 2 -19.58 -47.68 0.47
N LYS A 3 -19.84 -47.99 1.75
CA LYS A 3 -20.35 -47.00 2.73
C LYS A 3 -19.47 -46.78 3.96
N GLN A 4 -18.34 -47.47 4.08
CA GLN A 4 -17.42 -47.31 5.22
C GLN A 4 -16.19 -46.43 4.92
N PHE A 5 -15.98 -46.03 3.67
CA PHE A 5 -14.86 -45.16 3.28
C PHE A 5 -15.15 -43.67 3.46
N LEU A 6 -16.40 -43.27 3.69
CA LEU A 6 -16.78 -41.86 3.78
C LEU A 6 -16.60 -41.26 5.18
N LEU A 7 -16.40 -42.09 6.21
CA LEU A 7 -16.23 -41.64 7.60
C LEU A 7 -14.78 -41.34 7.97
N LEU A 8 -13.80 -41.75 7.16
CA LEU A 8 -12.38 -41.49 7.44
C LEU A 8 -11.89 -40.13 6.94
N PHE A 9 -12.67 -39.44 6.09
CA PHE A 9 -12.31 -38.12 5.55
C PHE A 9 -12.85 -36.94 6.34
N LEU A 10 -13.65 -37.18 7.40
CA LEU A 10 -14.26 -36.11 8.19
C LEU A 10 -13.39 -35.60 9.37
N PHE A 11 -12.19 -36.15 9.57
CA PHE A 11 -11.35 -35.86 10.74
C PHE A 11 -10.06 -35.06 10.47
N VAL A 12 -9.84 -34.53 9.25
CA VAL A 12 -8.58 -33.82 8.91
C VAL A 12 -8.78 -32.36 8.45
N THR A 13 -9.95 -31.76 8.68
CA THR A 13 -10.16 -30.33 8.32
C THR A 13 -10.62 -29.45 9.48
N ILE A 14 -10.29 -29.85 10.72
CA ILE A 14 -10.22 -28.89 11.83
C ILE A 14 -8.77 -28.42 11.93
N SER A 15 -8.26 -27.83 10.85
CA SER A 15 -7.08 -26.98 10.93
C SER A 15 -7.47 -25.81 11.82
N ASN A 16 -6.98 -25.86 13.05
CA ASN A 16 -6.95 -24.78 14.01
C ASN A 16 -6.73 -23.43 13.32
N TYR A 17 -7.79 -22.64 13.16
CA TYR A 17 -7.65 -21.18 13.18
C TYR A 17 -7.43 -20.76 14.64
N GLY A 18 -6.34 -21.25 15.22
CA GLY A 18 -5.76 -20.57 16.37
C GLY A 18 -5.22 -19.27 15.81
N GLN A 19 -5.92 -18.16 16.07
CA GLN A 19 -5.27 -16.86 16.03
C GLN A 19 -4.08 -16.97 16.97
N MET A 20 -2.88 -17.21 16.42
CA MET A 20 -1.67 -17.07 17.21
C MET A 20 -1.71 -15.66 17.74
N ALA A 21 -1.72 -15.51 19.07
CA ALA A 21 -1.63 -14.21 19.69
C ALA A 21 -0.36 -13.55 19.12
N VAL A 22 -0.55 -12.53 18.29
CA VAL A 22 0.57 -11.80 17.69
C VAL A 22 1.25 -11.10 18.85
N THR A 23 2.42 -11.58 19.23
CA THR A 23 3.23 -10.89 20.24
C THR A 23 3.69 -9.54 19.67
N ASP A 24 3.88 -8.55 20.55
CA ASP A 24 4.32 -7.20 20.16
C ASP A 24 5.58 -7.24 19.28
N VAL A 25 6.49 -8.17 19.56
CA VAL A 25 7.72 -8.40 18.78
C VAL A 25 7.39 -8.88 17.36
N THR A 26 6.53 -9.88 17.22
CA THR A 26 6.14 -10.42 15.91
C THR A 26 5.40 -9.38 15.06
N ALA A 27 4.49 -8.60 15.66
CA ALA A 27 3.78 -7.53 14.96
C ALA A 27 4.75 -6.46 14.44
N ASN A 28 5.71 -6.06 15.27
CA ASN A 28 6.68 -5.02 14.94
C ASN A 28 7.68 -5.48 13.85
N GLU A 29 8.16 -6.72 13.91
CA GLU A 29 9.03 -7.29 12.88
C GLU A 29 8.33 -7.42 11.52
N THR A 30 7.09 -7.90 11.53
CA THR A 30 6.26 -7.98 10.32
C THR A 30 6.08 -6.59 9.71
N LEU A 31 5.74 -5.60 10.54
CA LEU A 31 5.56 -4.22 10.12
C LEU A 31 6.87 -3.64 9.54
N ALA A 32 8.02 -3.90 10.17
CA ALA A 32 9.32 -3.43 9.71
C ALA A 32 9.68 -3.98 8.32
N THR A 33 9.44 -5.27 8.13
CA THR A 33 9.66 -5.95 6.84
C THR A 33 8.77 -5.34 5.77
N GLN A 34 7.47 -5.21 6.07
CA GLN A 34 6.50 -4.64 5.14
C GLN A 34 6.82 -3.17 4.82
N LEU A 35 7.25 -2.38 5.80
CA LEU A 35 7.67 -0.99 5.60
C LEU A 35 8.84 -0.89 4.63
N THR A 36 9.86 -1.74 4.81
CA THR A 36 11.02 -1.80 3.91
C THR A 36 10.61 -2.14 2.49
N THR A 37 9.75 -3.15 2.31
CA THR A 37 9.19 -3.51 1.00
C THR A 37 8.43 -2.34 0.37
N SER A 38 7.61 -1.65 1.16
CA SER A 38 6.79 -0.52 0.70
C SER A 38 7.64 0.65 0.22
N THR A 39 8.66 1.02 0.99
CA THR A 39 9.61 2.06 0.63
C THR A 39 10.34 1.72 -0.67
N ASN A 40 10.79 0.47 -0.82
CA ASN A 40 11.48 0.03 -2.05
C ASN A 40 10.55 0.03 -3.28
N GLN A 41 9.30 -0.40 -3.12
CA GLN A 41 8.30 -0.37 -4.19
C GLN A 41 7.95 1.07 -4.59
N LEU A 42 7.80 1.98 -3.62
CA LEU A 42 7.56 3.39 -3.91
C LEU A 42 8.75 4.03 -4.64
N ALA A 43 9.98 3.76 -4.21
CA ALA A 43 11.18 4.26 -4.89
C ALA A 43 11.30 3.74 -6.34
N GLN A 44 10.86 2.52 -6.62
CA GLN A 44 10.78 2.00 -7.98
C GLN A 44 9.72 2.74 -8.80
N LEU A 45 8.53 2.98 -8.21
CA LEU A 45 7.47 3.73 -8.86
C LEU A 45 7.89 5.17 -9.17
N GLU A 46 8.58 5.84 -8.25
CA GLU A 46 9.14 7.18 -8.46
C GLU A 46 10.09 7.23 -9.67
N LYS A 47 10.94 6.22 -9.83
CA LYS A 47 11.82 6.12 -11.00
C LYS A 47 11.03 5.94 -12.29
N SER A 48 10.03 5.04 -12.30
CA SER A 48 9.16 4.86 -13.47
C SER A 48 8.40 6.14 -13.83
N TYR A 49 7.90 6.85 -12.82
CA TYR A 49 7.25 8.14 -12.99
C TYR A 49 8.19 9.20 -13.58
N GLN A 50 9.43 9.28 -13.08
CA GLN A 50 10.41 10.25 -13.57
C GLN A 50 10.75 10.02 -15.05
N VAL A 51 10.94 8.77 -15.46
CA VAL A 51 11.15 8.41 -16.88
C VAL A 51 9.97 8.85 -17.74
N LEU A 52 8.73 8.61 -17.28
CA LEU A 52 7.53 9.02 -18.00
C LEU A 52 7.43 10.54 -18.12
N LYS A 53 7.72 11.26 -17.03
CA LYS A 53 7.70 12.72 -17.00
C LYS A 53 8.71 13.32 -17.97
N GLU A 54 9.94 12.81 -18.00
CA GLU A 54 10.97 13.25 -18.94
C GLU A 54 10.62 12.94 -20.40
N ALA A 55 9.95 11.80 -20.65
CA ALA A 55 9.44 11.49 -21.98
C ALA A 55 8.33 12.46 -22.40
N GLU A 56 7.38 12.76 -21.52
CA GLU A 56 6.31 13.74 -21.79
C GLU A 56 6.88 15.14 -22.08
N GLU A 57 7.85 15.61 -21.29
CA GLU A 57 8.46 16.92 -21.50
C GLU A 57 9.18 17.04 -22.87
N LYS A 58 9.65 15.91 -23.42
CA LYS A 58 10.34 15.83 -24.73
C LYS A 58 9.40 15.65 -25.92
N TYR A 59 8.26 14.97 -25.75
CA TYR A 59 7.33 14.64 -26.82
C TYR A 59 6.01 15.40 -26.64
N GLN A 60 5.77 16.38 -27.53
CA GLN A 60 4.62 17.30 -27.58
C GLN A 60 3.50 17.08 -26.53
N LYS A 61 3.42 18.03 -25.59
CA LYS A 61 2.45 18.16 -24.49
C LYS A 61 0.99 17.96 -24.92
N ILE A 62 0.51 16.72 -24.94
CA ILE A 62 -0.93 16.44 -25.03
C ILE A 62 -1.51 16.72 -23.65
N ASN A 63 -2.40 17.73 -23.54
CA ASN A 63 -2.94 18.22 -22.27
C ASN A 63 -3.48 17.13 -21.32
N SER A 64 -4.08 16.06 -21.85
CA SER A 64 -4.60 14.94 -21.06
C SER A 64 -3.50 14.04 -20.49
N ILE A 65 -2.42 13.82 -21.23
CA ILE A 65 -1.23 13.09 -20.77
C ILE A 65 -0.52 13.89 -19.68
N VAL A 66 -0.29 15.18 -19.92
CA VAL A 66 0.26 16.13 -18.93
C VAL A 66 -0.50 16.02 -17.60
N THR A 67 -1.83 16.15 -17.67
CA THR A 67 -2.71 16.08 -16.49
C THR A 67 -2.59 14.75 -15.77
N SER A 68 -2.46 13.66 -16.52
CA SER A 68 -2.34 12.31 -15.95
C SER A 68 -0.98 12.10 -15.28
N VAL A 69 0.10 12.60 -15.87
CA VAL A 69 1.45 12.59 -15.27
C VAL A 69 1.44 13.38 -13.95
N TYR A 70 0.86 14.57 -13.90
CA TYR A 70 0.75 15.33 -12.65
C TYR A 70 -0.02 14.57 -11.55
N LYS A 71 -1.13 13.92 -11.90
CA LYS A 71 -1.91 13.11 -10.95
C LYS A 71 -1.12 11.94 -10.36
N ILE A 72 -0.23 11.32 -11.15
CA ILE A 72 0.65 10.26 -10.64
C ILE A 72 1.61 10.82 -9.59
N GLY A 73 2.19 11.99 -9.84
CA GLY A 73 3.03 12.69 -8.87
C GLY A 73 2.31 12.94 -7.55
N GLU A 74 1.06 13.44 -7.60
CA GLU A 74 0.25 13.63 -6.37
C GLU A 74 0.02 12.32 -5.61
N ILE A 75 -0.24 11.21 -6.32
CA ILE A 75 -0.46 9.91 -5.67
C ILE A 75 0.82 9.42 -4.98
N ILE A 76 1.98 9.57 -5.63
CA ILE A 76 3.29 9.22 -5.08
C ILE A 76 3.56 10.01 -3.80
N GLU A 77 3.30 11.31 -3.79
CA GLU A 77 3.45 12.15 -2.58
C GLU A 77 2.56 11.65 -1.43
N LEU A 78 1.30 11.31 -1.72
CA LEU A 78 0.38 10.74 -0.73
C LEU A 78 0.88 9.38 -0.22
N GLN A 79 1.42 8.52 -1.09
CA GLN A 79 2.00 7.23 -0.69
C GLN A 79 3.22 7.44 0.22
N ARG A 80 4.11 8.37 -0.13
CA ARG A 80 5.29 8.72 0.67
C ARG A 80 4.89 9.19 2.06
N GLU A 81 3.93 10.11 2.12
CA GLU A 81 3.45 10.64 3.39
C GLU A 81 2.82 9.55 4.27
N ALA A 82 2.02 8.65 3.69
CA ALA A 82 1.44 7.56 4.45
C ALA A 82 2.52 6.64 5.04
N ILE A 83 3.56 6.29 4.26
CA ILE A 83 4.71 5.50 4.71
C ILE A 83 5.46 6.21 5.83
N GLU A 84 5.69 7.52 5.70
CA GLU A 84 6.37 8.32 6.72
C GLU A 84 5.58 8.37 8.03
N ASN A 85 4.26 8.60 7.95
CA ASN A 85 3.39 8.59 9.12
C ASN A 85 3.42 7.22 9.83
N ILE A 86 3.46 6.12 9.08
CA ILE A 86 3.58 4.76 9.66
C ILE A 86 4.94 4.56 10.33
N ASN A 87 6.02 5.07 9.73
CA ASN A 87 7.35 5.02 10.33
C ASN A 87 7.42 5.80 11.65
N ILE A 88 6.78 6.98 11.71
CA ILE A 88 6.65 7.77 12.95
C ILE A 88 5.92 6.97 14.03
N VAL A 89 4.78 6.34 13.68
CA VAL A 89 4.03 5.50 14.61
C VAL A 89 4.91 4.35 15.08
N ARG A 90 5.53 3.59 14.20
CA ARG A 90 6.37 2.43 14.56
C ARG A 90 7.52 2.78 15.51
N ASN A 91 8.20 3.91 15.26
CA ASN A 91 9.40 4.26 16.00
C ASN A 91 9.09 4.89 17.38
N ASN A 92 7.83 5.14 17.70
CA ASN A 92 7.44 5.60 19.03
C ASN A 92 7.42 4.41 20.02
N LYS A 93 7.98 4.60 21.22
CA LYS A 93 8.02 3.52 22.22
C LYS A 93 6.62 3.11 22.71
N LYS A 94 5.67 4.03 22.78
CA LYS A 94 4.31 3.78 23.31
C LYS A 94 3.41 3.01 22.33
N SER A 95 3.72 3.04 21.05
CA SER A 95 3.02 2.27 20.02
C SER A 95 3.61 0.87 19.85
N ALA A 96 4.89 0.67 20.19
CA ALA A 96 5.53 -0.64 20.16
C ALA A 96 4.82 -1.66 21.07
N ASP A 97 4.22 -1.19 22.17
CA ASP A 97 3.45 -2.01 23.12
C ASP A 97 1.96 -2.16 22.72
N ASN A 98 1.58 -1.79 21.49
CA ASN A 98 0.19 -1.89 21.01
C ASN A 98 0.12 -2.75 19.73
N PRO A 99 -0.07 -4.08 19.86
CA PRO A 99 0.01 -5.00 18.72
C PRO A 99 -1.11 -4.76 17.72
N ASN A 100 -2.31 -4.40 18.18
CA ASN A 100 -3.46 -4.06 17.33
C ASN A 100 -3.18 -2.82 16.46
N LEU A 101 -2.48 -1.83 17.02
CA LEU A 101 -2.06 -0.66 16.24
C LEU A 101 -1.05 -1.05 15.17
N LEU A 102 -0.05 -1.86 15.52
CA LEU A 102 0.99 -2.31 14.59
C LEU A 102 0.40 -3.18 13.47
N GLU A 103 -0.55 -4.05 13.77
CA GLU A 103 -1.30 -4.84 12.79
C GLU A 103 -2.14 -3.93 11.86
N ASN A 104 -2.83 -2.94 12.41
CA ASN A 104 -3.54 -1.94 11.61
C ASN A 104 -2.59 -1.16 10.68
N MET A 105 -1.40 -0.78 11.16
CA MET A 105 -0.38 -0.14 10.32
C MET A 105 0.08 -1.08 9.19
N ASN A 106 0.23 -2.37 9.49
CA ASN A 106 0.62 -3.37 8.50
C ASN A 106 -0.45 -3.52 7.41
N HIS A 107 -1.73 -3.57 7.77
CA HIS A 107 -2.83 -3.60 6.81
C HIS A 107 -2.86 -2.35 5.93
N ILE A 108 -2.58 -1.18 6.50
CA ILE A 108 -2.50 0.05 5.72
C ILE A 108 -1.31 0.00 4.74
N LEU A 109 -0.13 -0.46 5.16
CA LEU A 109 1.02 -0.65 4.25
C LEU A 109 0.73 -1.64 3.12
N LEU A 110 0.08 -2.76 3.43
CA LEU A 110 -0.34 -3.73 2.41
C LEU A 110 -1.27 -3.08 1.39
N SER A 111 -2.22 -2.26 1.85
CA SER A 111 -3.11 -1.49 0.97
C SER A 111 -2.33 -0.48 0.12
N ILE A 112 -1.37 0.25 0.69
CA ILE A 112 -0.50 1.18 -0.04
C ILE A 112 0.28 0.45 -1.13
N ASN A 113 0.87 -0.70 -0.81
CA ASN A 113 1.67 -1.48 -1.77
C ASN A 113 0.86 -2.03 -2.92
N GLN A 114 -0.36 -2.48 -2.65
CA GLN A 114 -1.28 -2.88 -3.71
C GLN A 114 -1.50 -1.72 -4.70
N ARG A 115 -1.70 -0.50 -4.20
CA ARG A 115 -1.89 0.72 -5.02
C ARG A 115 -0.61 1.08 -5.79
N VAL A 116 0.54 1.03 -5.15
CA VAL A 116 1.86 1.23 -5.80
C VAL A 116 2.02 0.26 -6.96
N ASN A 117 1.70 -1.02 -6.76
CA ASN A 117 1.77 -2.04 -7.80
C ASN A 117 0.77 -1.78 -8.93
N THR A 118 -0.47 -1.40 -8.62
CA THR A 118 -1.47 -1.03 -9.63
C THR A 118 -0.95 0.08 -10.54
N ILE A 119 -0.42 1.16 -9.97
CA ILE A 119 0.12 2.28 -10.76
C ILE A 119 1.36 1.84 -11.53
N SER A 120 2.28 1.10 -10.90
CA SER A 120 3.48 0.59 -11.57
C SER A 120 3.13 -0.27 -12.79
N ASN A 121 2.14 -1.15 -12.67
CA ASN A 121 1.69 -2.00 -13.78
C ASN A 121 1.07 -1.17 -14.91
N VAL A 122 0.24 -0.17 -14.56
CA VAL A 122 -0.30 0.76 -15.57
C VAL A 122 0.84 1.47 -16.30
N LEU A 123 1.83 1.97 -15.57
CA LEU A 123 2.96 2.68 -16.19
C LEU A 123 3.80 1.81 -17.13
N LYS A 124 3.96 0.52 -16.80
CA LYS A 124 4.76 -0.42 -17.59
C LYS A 124 4.04 -0.89 -18.85
N GLU A 125 2.74 -1.17 -18.76
CA GLU A 125 2.05 -1.96 -19.79
C GLU A 125 0.79 -1.30 -20.35
N GLY A 126 0.13 -0.43 -19.56
CA GLY A 126 -1.22 0.05 -19.87
C GLY A 126 -1.32 1.54 -20.24
N PHE A 127 -0.34 2.37 -19.85
CA PHE A 127 -0.53 3.82 -19.77
C PHE A 127 -0.93 4.46 -21.10
N PHE A 128 -0.24 4.10 -22.19
CA PHE A 128 -0.48 4.62 -23.53
C PHE A 128 -1.62 3.89 -24.27
N ASN A 129 -2.02 2.72 -23.79
CA ASN A 129 -3.10 1.92 -24.39
C ASN A 129 -4.48 2.28 -23.82
N MET A 130 -4.54 3.04 -22.72
CA MET A 130 -5.78 3.53 -22.13
C MET A 130 -6.29 4.78 -22.84
N SER A 131 -7.61 4.89 -22.97
CA SER A 131 -8.24 6.18 -23.30
C SER A 131 -8.03 7.20 -22.18
N ASP A 132 -8.12 8.48 -22.52
CA ASP A 132 -7.96 9.56 -21.55
C ASP A 132 -8.97 9.48 -20.41
N LYS A 133 -10.21 9.06 -20.69
CA LYS A 133 -11.24 8.86 -19.66
C LYS A 133 -10.85 7.75 -18.70
N GLU A 134 -10.47 6.58 -19.22
CA GLU A 134 -10.06 5.43 -18.39
C GLU A 134 -8.88 5.80 -17.50
N ARG A 135 -7.89 6.49 -18.06
CA ARG A 135 -6.70 6.93 -17.35
C ARG A 135 -7.05 7.91 -16.23
N ILE A 136 -7.89 8.90 -16.52
CA ILE A 136 -8.34 9.90 -15.54
C ILE A 136 -9.16 9.26 -14.42
N ASP A 137 -10.12 8.40 -14.76
CA ASP A 137 -11.00 7.76 -13.78
C ASP A 137 -10.21 6.82 -12.87
N MET A 138 -9.29 6.04 -13.44
CA MET A 138 -8.41 5.16 -12.67
C MET A 138 -7.55 5.96 -11.69
N PHE A 139 -6.82 6.99 -12.15
CA PHE A 139 -5.99 7.78 -11.23
C PHE A 139 -6.81 8.56 -10.20
N LYS A 140 -8.04 8.99 -10.52
CA LYS A 140 -8.93 9.62 -9.54
C LYS A 140 -9.35 8.63 -8.45
N SER A 141 -9.69 7.40 -8.84
CA SER A 141 -10.03 6.32 -7.90
C SER A 141 -8.86 6.00 -6.98
N GLU A 142 -7.67 5.79 -7.56
CA GLU A 142 -6.44 5.47 -6.82
C GLU A 142 -6.05 6.59 -5.85
N ARG A 143 -6.14 7.86 -6.31
CA ARG A 143 -5.91 9.04 -5.46
C ARG A 143 -6.87 9.10 -4.28
N SER A 144 -8.16 8.83 -4.49
CA SER A 144 -9.15 8.83 -3.41
C SER A 144 -8.86 7.73 -2.38
N ALA A 145 -8.50 6.55 -2.85
CA ALA A 145 -8.19 5.42 -1.99
C ALA A 145 -6.93 5.67 -1.15
N ILE A 146 -5.86 6.21 -1.75
CA ILE A 146 -4.65 6.54 -0.98
C ILE A 146 -4.89 7.67 0.00
N PHE A 147 -5.67 8.69 -0.37
CA PHE A 147 -5.99 9.80 0.52
C PHE A 147 -6.71 9.33 1.79
N PHE A 148 -7.59 8.33 1.67
CA PHE A 148 -8.23 7.71 2.83
C PHE A 148 -7.19 7.04 3.75
N GLN A 149 -6.21 6.34 3.20
CA GLN A 149 -5.13 5.72 3.99
C GLN A 149 -4.24 6.77 4.65
N VAL A 150 -3.85 7.83 3.93
CA VAL A 150 -3.10 8.98 4.48
C VAL A 150 -3.86 9.60 5.65
N SER A 151 -5.17 9.80 5.52
CA SER A 151 -5.99 10.39 6.57
C SER A 151 -5.97 9.55 7.85
N LYS A 152 -6.03 8.22 7.73
CA LYS A 152 -5.88 7.31 8.87
C LYS A 152 -4.50 7.42 9.50
N THR A 153 -3.43 7.32 8.70
CA THR A 153 -2.06 7.35 9.23
C THR A 153 -1.70 8.69 9.84
N ARG A 154 -2.21 9.81 9.30
CA ARG A 154 -2.12 11.13 9.94
C ARG A 154 -2.76 11.14 11.33
N GLY A 155 -3.97 10.60 11.47
CA GLY A 155 -4.67 10.51 12.75
C GLY A 155 -3.84 9.77 13.81
N TYR A 156 -3.28 8.62 13.44
CA TYR A 156 -2.37 7.88 14.31
C TYR A 156 -1.09 8.68 14.59
N ALA A 157 -0.34 9.09 13.56
CA ALA A 157 0.94 9.78 13.69
C ALA A 157 0.85 11.06 14.53
N ASN A 158 -0.22 11.84 14.42
CA ASN A 158 -0.43 13.05 15.22
C ASN A 158 -0.52 12.75 16.73
N THR A 159 -1.05 11.59 17.11
CA THR A 159 -1.10 11.13 18.51
C THR A 159 0.30 10.89 19.09
N TYR A 160 1.27 10.54 18.23
CA TYR A 160 2.64 10.19 18.61
C TYR A 160 3.66 11.30 18.32
N ARG A 161 3.35 12.28 17.47
CA ARG A 161 4.18 13.48 17.23
C ARG A 161 4.26 14.42 18.43
N ILE A 162 3.19 14.54 19.21
CA ILE A 162 3.04 15.54 20.29
C ILE A 162 3.64 15.06 21.62
N ARG A 163 4.06 13.79 21.72
CA ARG A 163 4.44 13.15 23.01
C ARG A 163 5.93 12.85 23.18
N ASN A 164 6.78 13.45 22.35
CA ASN A 164 8.25 13.49 22.52
C ASN A 164 8.67 14.84 23.09
#